data_AF-A0A109KNX1-F1
#
_entry.id   AF-A0A109KNX1-F1
#
_cell.length_a   1.000
_cell.length_b   1.000
_cell.length_c   1.000
_cell.angle_alpha   90.00
_cell.angle_beta   90.00
_cell.angle_gamma   90.00
#
_symmetry.space_group_name_H-M   'P 1'
#
loop_
_entity.id
_entity.type
_entity.pdbx_description
1 polymer ?
#
loop_
_entity_poly.entity_id
_entity_poly.type
_entity_poly.pdbx_seq_one_letter_code
_entity_poly.pdbx_strand_id
1 'polypeptide(L)'
;MLDRSTVEGKTGAAILVAGAPGRVPTANIEVNNGSQLIGGNGNLLEVTGTATANMSVNNSHLTGNVIVEAGSTANLNLQNHASLTGALMNVSSLSIGDGSLWNLTGNSLVGDLDLAGGTVKFGETNEFYQLNLDTLSGNGTFVMGADFAAGLNDFLNIAGDATGQHSLLVASTGLEPVSPGDVQIVHTGGGDAQFSLVGGAVDVGAWSYGLKQEGNDWFLDPNARTISPGTRSVLALFNTAPTVWYGEMSSLRSRMGELRHNDAMAGGWIRSYGNKYSVADANGVGVKQTQRGFSLGVDTPLSEDSQWLIGVMAGHSDSDLDLGRGTSGAVKSYYAGLYATWMDADSGYYFDGVVKANRFENDAKVAMSDGAQAKGKYGTNGLGASAEVGRNIKLDNEFFVEPFAQASTVLVKGKKYGLDNGLQAKGENTHSVLGKLGVTVGRDFIMNDGSIVQPYLRTAVAHEFAKNNKASVNGHVFNNDLSGSRAEFGAGVSVAVSQNLQLHADFEHSKGKHVDQPWGANVGLRYSW
;
A
#
# COMPACT_ATOMS: atom_id res chain seq x y z
N MET A 1 -49.57 13.47 -1.24
CA MET A 1 -48.75 12.55 -0.43
C MET A 1 -48.76 11.18 -1.08
N LEU A 2 -47.59 10.60 -1.29
CA LEU A 2 -47.35 9.24 -1.76
C LEU A 2 -46.59 8.50 -0.64
N ASP A 3 -47.10 7.36 -0.20
CA ASP A 3 -46.48 6.52 0.83
C ASP A 3 -46.57 5.07 0.38
N ARG A 4 -45.42 4.40 0.23
CA ARG A 4 -45.31 3.04 -0.34
C ARG A 4 -46.11 2.87 -1.64
N SER A 5 -46.11 3.90 -2.48
CA SER A 5 -46.95 3.99 -3.67
C SER A 5 -46.12 4.18 -4.93
N THR A 6 -46.64 3.74 -6.07
CA THR A 6 -46.03 3.96 -7.39
C THR A 6 -46.92 4.88 -8.21
N VAL A 7 -46.34 5.96 -8.75
CA VAL A 7 -46.98 6.81 -9.75
C VAL A 7 -46.24 6.64 -11.08
N GLU A 8 -47.00 6.36 -12.13
CA GLU A 8 -46.45 6.12 -13.47
C GLU A 8 -47.11 7.02 -14.50
N GLY A 9 -46.32 7.88 -15.13
CA GLY A 9 -46.71 8.61 -16.33
C GLY A 9 -46.43 7.75 -17.55
N LYS A 10 -47.45 7.30 -18.29
CA LYS A 10 -47.23 6.36 -19.41
C LYS A 10 -46.45 6.95 -20.58
N THR A 11 -46.72 8.21 -20.92
CA THR A 11 -46.13 8.89 -22.10
C THR A 11 -45.44 10.20 -21.76
N GLY A 12 -45.56 10.67 -20.51
CA GLY A 12 -44.98 11.92 -20.03
C GLY A 12 -44.33 11.75 -18.67
N ALA A 13 -44.09 12.86 -17.97
CA ALA A 13 -43.51 12.82 -16.65
C ALA A 13 -44.38 12.05 -15.65
N ALA A 14 -43.78 11.50 -14.59
CA ALA A 14 -44.54 10.87 -13.52
C ALA A 14 -45.49 11.87 -12.86
N ILE A 15 -45.04 13.12 -12.67
CA ILE A 15 -45.83 14.25 -12.20
C ILE A 15 -45.60 15.46 -13.10
N LEU A 16 -46.68 16.04 -13.62
CA LEU A 16 -46.67 17.32 -14.32
C LEU A 16 -47.42 18.36 -13.49
N VAL A 17 -46.76 19.46 -13.15
CA VAL A 17 -47.36 20.63 -12.49
C VAL A 17 -47.40 21.76 -13.50
N ALA A 18 -48.54 21.94 -14.18
CA ALA A 18 -48.70 22.92 -15.24
C ALA A 18 -49.61 24.08 -14.81
N GLY A 19 -49.12 25.30 -14.98
CA GLY A 19 -49.93 26.51 -14.93
C GLY A 19 -50.62 26.81 -16.26
N ALA A 20 -51.65 27.63 -16.21
CA ALA A 20 -52.42 28.09 -17.36
C ALA A 20 -52.79 29.58 -17.16
N PRO A 21 -53.15 30.31 -18.23
CA PRO A 21 -53.61 31.69 -18.10
C PRO A 21 -54.72 31.82 -17.04
N GLY A 22 -54.51 32.65 -16.02
CA GLY A 22 -55.44 32.83 -14.90
C GLY A 22 -55.36 31.77 -13.79
N ARG A 23 -54.48 30.78 -13.88
CA ARG A 23 -54.26 29.74 -12.87
C ARG A 23 -52.78 29.36 -12.75
N VAL A 24 -52.15 29.80 -11.66
CA VAL A 24 -50.75 29.46 -11.35
C VAL A 24 -50.75 28.58 -10.10
N PRO A 25 -50.74 27.24 -10.23
CA PRO A 25 -50.86 26.36 -9.09
C PRO A 25 -49.53 26.28 -8.31
N THR A 26 -49.66 26.09 -7.00
CA THR A 26 -48.59 25.60 -6.13
C THR A 26 -48.92 24.17 -5.71
N ALA A 27 -48.05 23.22 -6.03
CA ALA A 27 -48.21 21.81 -5.68
C ALA A 27 -47.21 21.42 -4.58
N ASN A 28 -47.71 20.83 -3.49
CA ASN A 28 -46.88 20.23 -2.45
C ASN A 28 -46.91 18.70 -2.61
N ILE A 29 -45.76 18.12 -2.90
CA ILE A 29 -45.58 16.71 -3.24
C ILE A 29 -44.72 16.06 -2.16
N GLU A 30 -45.25 15.05 -1.50
CA GLU A 30 -44.50 14.25 -0.52
C GLU A 30 -44.35 12.84 -1.08
N VAL A 31 -43.11 12.35 -1.15
CA VAL A 31 -42.74 11.04 -1.67
C VAL A 31 -42.04 10.27 -0.56
N ASN A 32 -42.79 9.40 0.12
CA ASN A 32 -42.37 8.79 1.37
C ASN A 32 -42.21 7.27 1.24
N ASN A 33 -41.31 6.70 2.04
CA ASN A 33 -41.26 5.28 2.42
C ASN A 33 -41.22 4.33 1.22
N GLY A 34 -40.21 4.46 0.36
CA GLY A 34 -40.02 3.58 -0.79
C GLY A 34 -41.02 3.81 -1.92
N SER A 35 -41.73 4.94 -1.94
CA SER A 35 -42.55 5.34 -3.08
C SER A 35 -41.69 5.55 -4.34
N GLN A 36 -42.27 5.27 -5.50
CA GLN A 36 -41.63 5.35 -6.82
C GLN A 36 -42.37 6.34 -7.74
N LEU A 37 -41.59 7.10 -8.51
CA LEU A 37 -42.07 7.96 -9.58
C LEU A 37 -41.44 7.48 -10.89
N ILE A 38 -42.26 7.08 -11.86
CA ILE A 38 -41.81 6.52 -13.14
C ILE A 38 -42.37 7.38 -14.27
N GLY A 39 -41.49 8.10 -14.98
CA GLY A 39 -41.86 8.90 -16.15
C GLY A 39 -41.60 8.14 -17.44
N GLY A 40 -42.63 7.99 -18.27
CA GLY A 40 -42.53 7.35 -19.59
C GLY A 40 -41.68 8.13 -20.59
N ASN A 41 -41.40 9.41 -20.30
CA ASN A 41 -40.45 10.24 -21.04
C ASN A 41 -39.10 10.42 -20.32
N GLY A 42 -38.86 9.70 -19.21
CA GLY A 42 -37.64 9.80 -18.41
C GLY A 42 -37.64 10.89 -17.34
N ASN A 43 -38.69 11.73 -17.25
CA ASN A 43 -38.78 12.80 -16.26
C ASN A 43 -39.69 12.37 -15.09
N LEU A 44 -39.24 12.54 -13.85
CA LEU A 44 -40.10 12.29 -12.69
C LEU A 44 -40.99 13.51 -12.38
N LEU A 45 -40.49 14.72 -12.64
CA LEU A 45 -41.23 15.98 -12.42
C LEU A 45 -40.98 16.95 -13.57
N GLU A 46 -42.07 17.50 -14.08
CA GLU A 46 -42.08 18.65 -14.98
C GLU A 46 -42.89 19.78 -14.36
N VAL A 47 -42.36 21.01 -14.38
CA VAL A 47 -43.07 22.21 -13.89
C VAL A 47 -43.10 23.27 -14.99
N THR A 48 -44.29 23.70 -15.36
CA THR A 48 -44.51 24.61 -16.51
C THR A 48 -45.55 25.69 -16.20
N GLY A 49 -45.61 26.71 -17.05
CA GLY A 49 -46.66 27.73 -17.01
C GLY A 49 -46.62 28.61 -15.76
N THR A 50 -45.42 28.96 -15.29
CA THR A 50 -45.14 29.74 -14.06
C THR A 50 -45.57 29.06 -12.75
N ALA A 51 -45.88 27.76 -12.80
CA ALA A 51 -46.31 27.01 -11.62
C ALA A 51 -45.17 26.80 -10.61
N THR A 52 -45.55 26.42 -9.39
CA THR A 52 -44.61 26.08 -8.32
C THR A 52 -44.82 24.65 -7.87
N ALA A 53 -43.74 23.87 -7.75
CA ALA A 53 -43.74 22.53 -7.14
C ALA A 53 -42.76 22.46 -5.97
N ASN A 54 -43.25 22.11 -4.79
CA ASN A 54 -42.42 21.80 -3.63
C ASN A 54 -42.45 20.28 -3.43
N MET A 55 -41.32 19.60 -3.60
CA MET A 55 -41.22 18.15 -3.46
C MET A 55 -40.31 17.77 -2.30
N SER A 56 -40.84 16.99 -1.36
CA SER A 56 -40.07 16.36 -0.29
C SER A 56 -39.98 14.86 -0.53
N VAL A 57 -38.76 14.34 -0.61
CA VAL A 57 -38.46 12.91 -0.81
C VAL A 57 -37.86 12.37 0.47
N ASN A 58 -38.50 11.37 1.06
CA ASN A 58 -38.16 10.82 2.35
C ASN A 58 -38.05 9.30 2.25
N ASN A 59 -36.85 8.76 2.55
CA ASN A 59 -36.60 7.32 2.55
C ASN A 59 -37.12 6.63 1.28
N SER A 60 -36.83 7.25 0.13
CA SER A 60 -37.30 6.87 -1.20
C SER A 60 -36.16 7.02 -2.21
N HIS A 61 -36.10 6.11 -3.18
CA HIS A 61 -35.06 6.08 -4.21
C HIS A 61 -35.70 6.33 -5.56
N LEU A 62 -35.45 7.51 -6.14
CA LEU A 62 -36.07 7.97 -7.35
C LEU A 62 -35.09 7.94 -8.52
N THR A 63 -35.61 7.69 -9.72
CA THR A 63 -34.85 7.74 -10.98
C THR A 63 -35.64 8.50 -12.01
N GLY A 64 -35.03 9.53 -12.60
CA GLY A 64 -35.64 10.40 -13.60
C GLY A 64 -35.22 11.85 -13.42
N ASN A 65 -35.40 12.65 -14.46
CA ASN A 65 -35.00 14.06 -14.44
C ASN A 65 -36.08 14.94 -13.80
N VAL A 66 -35.66 16.13 -13.36
CA VAL A 66 -36.57 17.23 -13.01
C VAL A 66 -36.33 18.38 -13.97
N ILE A 67 -37.38 18.76 -14.72
CA ILE A 67 -37.31 19.80 -15.73
C ILE A 67 -38.26 20.93 -15.37
N VAL A 68 -37.72 22.15 -15.25
CA VAL A 68 -38.49 23.34 -14.90
C VAL A 68 -38.42 24.34 -16.06
N GLU A 69 -39.59 24.75 -16.56
CA GLU A 69 -39.70 25.79 -17.57
C GLU A 69 -39.33 27.16 -16.97
N ALA A 70 -38.69 28.01 -17.76
CA ALA A 70 -38.37 29.37 -17.34
C ALA A 70 -39.58 30.11 -16.76
N GLY A 71 -39.40 30.75 -15.61
CA GLY A 71 -40.46 31.43 -14.87
C GLY A 71 -41.32 30.52 -13.98
N SER A 72 -41.15 29.20 -14.05
CA SER A 72 -41.69 28.25 -13.09
C SER A 72 -40.68 27.97 -11.97
N THR A 73 -41.12 27.31 -10.89
CA THR A 73 -40.30 27.08 -9.69
C THR A 73 -40.43 25.63 -9.24
N ALA A 74 -39.29 24.98 -8.96
CA ALA A 74 -39.26 23.71 -8.25
C ALA A 74 -38.30 23.77 -7.07
N ASN A 75 -38.77 23.39 -5.88
CA ASN A 75 -37.98 23.28 -4.67
C ASN A 75 -37.98 21.83 -4.23
N LEU A 76 -36.80 21.22 -4.09
CA LEU A 76 -36.63 19.81 -3.77
C LEU A 76 -35.97 19.66 -2.40
N ASN A 77 -36.39 18.67 -1.62
CA ASN A 77 -35.76 18.29 -0.36
C ASN A 77 -35.58 16.77 -0.31
N LEU A 78 -34.34 16.30 -0.17
CA LEU A 78 -33.99 14.88 -0.01
C LEU A 78 -33.56 14.65 1.45
N GLN A 79 -34.25 13.74 2.14
CA GLN A 79 -34.00 13.47 3.56
C GLN A 79 -34.19 12.00 3.94
N ASN A 80 -33.64 11.61 5.09
CA ASN A 80 -33.74 10.26 5.65
C ASN A 80 -33.29 9.17 4.66
N HIS A 81 -32.05 9.28 4.16
CA HIS A 81 -31.48 8.33 3.19
C HIS A 81 -32.22 8.26 1.85
N ALA A 82 -32.88 9.35 1.45
CA ALA A 82 -33.47 9.45 0.13
C ALA A 82 -32.38 9.51 -0.94
N SER A 83 -32.67 9.00 -2.14
CA SER A 83 -31.81 9.20 -3.29
C SER A 83 -32.56 9.64 -4.53
N LEU A 84 -31.90 10.44 -5.35
CA LEU A 84 -32.37 10.86 -6.67
C LEU A 84 -31.28 10.61 -7.70
N THR A 85 -31.58 9.85 -8.75
CA THR A 85 -30.69 9.65 -9.90
C THR A 85 -31.31 10.32 -11.12
N GLY A 86 -30.71 11.39 -11.62
CA GLY A 86 -31.21 12.15 -12.77
C GLY A 86 -30.58 13.54 -12.91
N ALA A 87 -30.79 14.17 -14.07
CA ALA A 87 -30.40 15.56 -14.31
C ALA A 87 -31.48 16.52 -13.77
N LEU A 88 -31.03 17.66 -13.22
CA LEU A 88 -31.90 18.72 -12.71
C LEU A 88 -31.69 19.97 -13.55
N MET A 89 -32.77 20.47 -14.17
CA MET A 89 -32.72 21.62 -15.07
C MET A 89 -33.63 22.73 -14.55
N ASN A 90 -33.02 23.88 -14.24
CA ASN A 90 -33.67 25.08 -13.71
C ASN A 90 -34.44 24.84 -12.38
N VAL A 91 -33.98 23.87 -11.57
CA VAL A 91 -34.53 23.67 -10.23
C VAL A 91 -34.14 24.86 -9.36
N SER A 92 -35.10 25.49 -8.69
CA SER A 92 -34.85 26.74 -7.95
C SER A 92 -34.08 26.50 -6.66
N SER A 93 -34.41 25.44 -5.92
CA SER A 93 -33.63 25.03 -4.75
C SER A 93 -33.60 23.52 -4.58
N LEU A 94 -32.49 23.02 -4.05
CA LEU A 94 -32.31 21.63 -3.62
C LEU A 94 -31.67 21.60 -2.24
N SER A 95 -32.33 20.95 -1.29
CA SER A 95 -31.76 20.60 0.01
C SER A 95 -31.47 19.10 0.07
N ILE A 96 -30.26 18.72 0.52
CA ILE A 96 -29.87 17.31 0.69
C ILE A 96 -29.38 17.09 2.12
N GLY A 97 -30.20 16.38 2.90
CA GLY A 97 -29.89 16.02 4.27
C GLY A 97 -28.96 14.81 4.41
N ASP A 98 -28.55 14.54 5.64
CA ASP A 98 -27.60 13.47 5.98
C ASP A 98 -28.02 12.09 5.44
N GLY A 99 -27.03 11.35 4.95
CA GLY A 99 -27.21 10.04 4.30
C GLY A 99 -27.98 10.05 2.97
N SER A 100 -28.46 11.22 2.50
CA SER A 100 -29.18 11.34 1.24
C SER A 100 -28.24 11.64 0.08
N LEU A 101 -28.63 11.22 -1.13
CA LEU A 101 -27.76 11.21 -2.31
C LEU A 101 -28.46 11.78 -3.54
N TRP A 102 -27.80 12.68 -4.24
CA TRP A 102 -28.14 12.99 -5.63
C TRP A 102 -27.04 12.45 -6.56
N ASN A 103 -27.42 11.60 -7.52
CA ASN A 103 -26.55 11.10 -8.58
C ASN A 103 -26.92 11.78 -9.90
N LEU A 104 -26.01 12.58 -10.44
CA LEU A 104 -26.19 13.26 -11.72
C LEU A 104 -26.09 12.25 -12.85
N THR A 105 -26.92 12.41 -13.88
CA THR A 105 -26.86 11.63 -15.13
C THR A 105 -26.60 12.54 -16.34
N GLY A 106 -26.14 13.75 -16.09
CA GLY A 106 -26.01 14.82 -17.07
C GLY A 106 -25.67 16.16 -16.41
N ASN A 107 -25.23 17.12 -17.22
CA ASN A 107 -25.08 18.50 -16.78
C ASN A 107 -26.38 18.99 -16.14
N SER A 108 -26.24 19.72 -15.03
CA SER A 108 -27.38 20.17 -14.23
C SER A 108 -27.25 21.64 -13.88
N LEU A 109 -28.40 22.30 -13.71
CA LEU A 109 -28.54 23.69 -13.33
C LEU A 109 -29.57 23.78 -12.20
N VAL A 110 -29.07 24.13 -11.01
CA VAL A 110 -29.84 24.33 -9.79
C VAL A 110 -29.56 25.75 -9.31
N GLY A 111 -30.53 26.45 -8.73
CA GLY A 111 -30.31 27.74 -8.08
C GLY A 111 -29.53 27.54 -6.78
N ASP A 112 -30.26 27.40 -5.68
CA ASP A 112 -29.65 27.24 -4.36
C ASP A 112 -29.48 25.75 -4.00
N LEU A 113 -28.24 25.34 -3.70
CA LEU A 113 -27.94 24.01 -3.15
C LEU A 113 -27.56 24.11 -1.68
N ASP A 114 -28.36 23.51 -0.80
CA ASP A 114 -28.08 23.41 0.63
C ASP A 114 -27.77 21.97 1.03
N LEU A 115 -26.60 21.75 1.64
CA LEU A 115 -26.15 20.44 2.09
C LEU A 115 -26.10 20.37 3.61
N ALA A 116 -26.71 19.33 4.19
CA ALA A 116 -26.66 19.06 5.62
C ALA A 116 -26.17 17.62 5.88
N GLY A 117 -24.95 17.32 5.43
CA GLY A 117 -24.34 15.99 5.42
C GLY A 117 -24.61 15.17 4.15
N GLY A 118 -25.36 15.73 3.20
CA GLY A 118 -25.72 15.07 1.95
C GLY A 118 -24.54 14.83 1.00
N THR A 119 -24.74 13.93 0.04
CA THR A 119 -23.78 13.62 -1.03
C THR A 119 -24.33 14.00 -2.41
N VAL A 120 -23.49 14.62 -3.23
CA VAL A 120 -23.73 14.83 -4.66
C VAL A 120 -22.69 14.03 -5.44
N LYS A 121 -23.12 13.04 -6.21
CA LYS A 121 -22.26 12.23 -7.07
C LYS A 121 -22.42 12.66 -8.52
N PHE A 122 -21.30 12.94 -9.17
CA PHE A 122 -21.24 13.25 -10.58
C PHE A 122 -21.08 11.95 -11.37
N GLY A 123 -22.15 11.54 -12.04
CA GLY A 123 -22.11 10.46 -13.04
C GLY A 123 -21.65 9.10 -12.56
N GLU A 124 -21.57 8.18 -13.52
CA GLU A 124 -20.86 6.92 -13.36
C GLU A 124 -19.41 7.02 -13.88
N THR A 125 -18.68 5.90 -13.87
CA THR A 125 -17.28 5.88 -14.32
C THR A 125 -17.18 6.27 -15.80
N ASN A 126 -16.25 7.20 -16.12
CA ASN A 126 -16.03 7.77 -17.45
C ASN A 126 -17.14 8.70 -17.97
N GLU A 127 -18.03 9.15 -17.10
CA GLU A 127 -18.95 10.25 -17.39
C GLU A 127 -18.44 11.50 -16.68
N PHE A 128 -18.43 12.64 -17.38
CA PHE A 128 -17.96 13.90 -16.84
C PHE A 128 -18.99 14.99 -17.09
N TYR A 129 -19.46 15.61 -16.01
CA TYR A 129 -20.54 16.57 -15.99
C TYR A 129 -20.15 17.85 -15.26
N GLN A 130 -20.86 18.92 -15.63
CA GLN A 130 -20.81 20.19 -14.93
C GLN A 130 -22.10 20.40 -14.15
N LEU A 131 -21.95 20.73 -12.86
CA LEU A 131 -23.02 21.20 -12.00
C LEU A 131 -22.92 22.72 -11.88
N ASN A 132 -23.94 23.44 -12.32
CA ASN A 132 -24.07 24.88 -12.18
C ASN A 132 -25.02 25.22 -11.05
N LEU A 133 -24.56 26.06 -10.13
CA LEU A 133 -25.28 26.54 -8.96
C LEU A 133 -25.33 28.07 -8.96
N ASP A 134 -26.42 28.66 -8.48
CA ASP A 134 -26.43 30.08 -8.10
C ASP A 134 -25.76 30.28 -6.74
N THR A 135 -26.12 29.47 -5.73
CA THR A 135 -25.48 29.50 -4.41
C THR A 135 -25.24 28.11 -3.85
N LEU A 136 -24.28 28.00 -2.92
CA LEU A 136 -23.98 26.78 -2.19
C LEU A 136 -23.86 27.08 -0.69
N SER A 137 -24.51 26.26 0.16
CA SER A 137 -24.41 26.40 1.62
C SER A 137 -24.28 25.07 2.35
N GLY A 138 -23.84 25.16 3.61
CA GLY A 138 -23.84 24.06 4.57
C GLY A 138 -22.59 23.18 4.50
N ASN A 139 -22.77 21.87 4.59
CA ASN A 139 -21.70 20.90 4.55
C ASN A 139 -22.12 19.61 3.85
N GLY A 140 -21.30 19.13 2.93
CA GLY A 140 -21.56 17.86 2.23
C GLY A 140 -20.36 17.34 1.47
N THR A 141 -20.56 16.25 0.73
CA THR A 141 -19.52 15.61 -0.09
C THR A 141 -19.91 15.63 -1.56
N PHE A 142 -18.98 16.08 -2.40
CA PHE A 142 -19.06 15.93 -3.85
C PHE A 142 -18.16 14.77 -4.29
N VAL A 143 -18.74 13.77 -4.93
CA VAL A 143 -18.01 12.63 -5.52
C VAL A 143 -17.83 12.88 -7.00
N MET A 144 -16.58 13.00 -7.44
CA MET A 144 -16.21 13.52 -8.76
C MET A 144 -15.29 12.54 -9.49
N GLY A 145 -15.62 12.24 -10.73
CA GLY A 145 -14.80 11.53 -11.69
C GLY A 145 -13.78 12.44 -12.39
N ALA A 146 -12.68 11.82 -12.82
CA ALA A 146 -11.73 12.43 -13.74
C ALA A 146 -11.08 11.38 -14.65
N ASP A 147 -10.83 11.75 -15.90
CA ASP A 147 -9.85 11.11 -16.78
C ASP A 147 -8.71 12.11 -17.00
N PHE A 148 -7.77 12.11 -16.06
CA PHE A 148 -6.61 12.98 -16.11
C PHE A 148 -5.71 12.76 -17.32
N ALA A 149 -5.73 11.56 -17.90
CA ALA A 149 -4.95 11.22 -19.08
C ALA A 149 -5.59 11.77 -20.38
N ALA A 150 -6.89 12.07 -20.34
CA ALA A 150 -7.61 12.80 -21.40
C ALA A 150 -7.80 14.30 -21.08
N GLY A 151 -7.49 14.74 -19.85
CA GLY A 151 -7.75 16.11 -19.40
C GLY A 151 -9.23 16.40 -19.17
N LEU A 152 -10.01 15.37 -18.81
CA LEU A 152 -11.43 15.48 -18.52
C LEU A 152 -11.66 15.32 -17.03
N ASN A 153 -12.56 16.13 -16.47
CA ASN A 153 -13.01 16.00 -15.08
C ASN A 153 -14.40 16.58 -14.91
N ASP A 154 -15.09 16.12 -13.87
CA ASP A 154 -16.27 16.80 -13.38
C ASP A 154 -15.94 18.19 -12.87
N PHE A 155 -16.92 19.09 -12.94
CA PHE A 155 -16.73 20.48 -12.54
C PHE A 155 -17.92 21.02 -11.75
N LEU A 156 -17.62 21.61 -10.60
CA LEU A 156 -18.58 22.29 -9.75
C LEU A 156 -18.45 23.81 -9.95
N ASN A 157 -19.47 24.43 -10.55
CA ASN A 157 -19.50 25.85 -10.85
C ASN A 157 -20.57 26.56 -10.02
N ILE A 158 -20.16 27.41 -9.08
CA ILE A 158 -21.06 28.25 -8.29
C ILE A 158 -20.94 29.70 -8.78
N ALA A 159 -21.99 30.23 -9.42
CA ALA A 159 -21.96 31.56 -10.00
C ALA A 159 -21.99 32.68 -8.95
N GLY A 160 -22.62 32.44 -7.80
CA GLY A 160 -22.72 33.37 -6.68
C GLY A 160 -21.89 32.96 -5.47
N ASP A 161 -22.39 33.30 -4.27
CA ASP A 161 -21.69 33.02 -3.02
C ASP A 161 -21.78 31.54 -2.64
N ALA A 162 -20.64 30.99 -2.22
CA ALA A 162 -20.56 29.68 -1.59
C ALA A 162 -20.14 29.83 -0.11
N THR A 163 -20.82 29.14 0.79
CA THR A 163 -20.56 29.16 2.23
C THR A 163 -20.43 27.75 2.82
N GLY A 164 -19.74 27.65 3.96
CA GLY A 164 -19.63 26.39 4.72
C GLY A 164 -18.46 25.47 4.33
N GLN A 165 -18.52 24.21 4.75
CA GLN A 165 -17.38 23.28 4.66
C GLN A 165 -17.75 22.06 3.81
N HIS A 166 -17.07 21.89 2.68
CA HIS A 166 -17.37 20.83 1.71
C HIS A 166 -16.19 19.90 1.48
N SER A 167 -16.48 18.62 1.25
CA SER A 167 -15.49 17.59 0.94
C SER A 167 -15.57 17.19 -0.52
N LEU A 168 -14.42 16.95 -1.14
CA LEU A 168 -14.28 16.51 -2.53
C LEU A 168 -13.65 15.11 -2.53
N LEU A 169 -14.42 14.10 -2.97
CA LEU A 169 -13.92 12.76 -3.23
C LEU A 169 -13.68 12.63 -4.74
N VAL A 170 -12.42 12.83 -5.16
CA VAL A 170 -12.04 12.81 -6.58
C VAL A 170 -11.43 11.46 -6.93
N ALA A 171 -11.87 10.87 -8.05
CA ALA A 171 -11.39 9.59 -8.55
C ALA A 171 -9.87 9.58 -8.72
N SER A 172 -9.24 8.45 -8.36
CA SER A 172 -7.80 8.24 -8.43
C SER A 172 -7.41 7.39 -9.64
N THR A 173 -6.18 7.53 -10.13
CA THR A 173 -5.69 6.76 -11.29
C THR A 173 -4.20 6.45 -11.20
N GLY A 174 -3.80 5.34 -11.84
CA GLY A 174 -2.41 5.00 -12.04
C GLY A 174 -1.79 5.64 -13.29
N LEU A 175 -2.58 6.30 -14.13
CA LEU A 175 -2.12 6.98 -15.35
C LEU A 175 -1.59 8.39 -15.05
N GLU A 176 -0.64 8.85 -15.86
CA GLU A 176 -0.15 10.23 -15.74
C GLU A 176 -1.16 11.24 -16.27
N PRO A 177 -1.29 12.40 -15.62
CA PRO A 177 -2.11 13.50 -16.10
C PRO A 177 -1.44 14.20 -17.30
N VAL A 178 -2.23 14.69 -18.25
CA VAL A 178 -1.70 15.53 -19.36
C VAL A 178 -1.16 16.85 -18.83
N SER A 179 -1.93 17.50 -17.94
CA SER A 179 -1.58 18.77 -17.27
C SER A 179 -2.13 18.79 -15.83
N PRO A 180 -1.38 18.31 -14.83
CA PRO A 180 -1.89 18.23 -13.45
C PRO A 180 -2.17 19.59 -12.80
N GLY A 181 -1.45 20.64 -13.21
CA GLY A 181 -1.58 21.98 -12.61
C GLY A 181 -2.79 22.79 -13.09
N ASP A 182 -3.44 22.34 -14.16
CA ASP A 182 -4.57 23.02 -14.81
C ASP A 182 -5.91 22.35 -14.49
N VAL A 183 -5.91 21.32 -13.63
CA VAL A 183 -7.14 20.61 -13.24
C VAL A 183 -7.92 21.45 -12.24
N GLN A 184 -8.84 22.25 -12.75
CA GLN A 184 -9.80 23.01 -11.95
C GLN A 184 -10.98 22.12 -11.57
N ILE A 185 -11.28 22.05 -10.27
CA ILE A 185 -12.34 21.19 -9.73
C ILE A 185 -13.57 22.01 -9.34
N VAL A 186 -13.35 23.22 -8.79
CA VAL A 186 -14.41 24.09 -8.27
C VAL A 186 -14.16 25.54 -8.68
N HIS A 187 -15.23 26.26 -8.98
CA HIS A 187 -15.28 27.73 -9.08
C HIS A 187 -16.38 28.29 -8.16
N THR A 188 -16.12 29.43 -7.50
CA THR A 188 -17.15 30.22 -6.81
C THR A 188 -17.20 31.68 -7.29
N GLY A 189 -18.38 32.28 -7.26
CA GLY A 189 -18.55 33.73 -7.49
C GLY A 189 -18.07 34.57 -6.31
N GLY A 190 -18.09 34.00 -5.11
CA GLY A 190 -17.69 34.62 -3.85
C GLY A 190 -17.96 33.72 -2.64
N GLY A 191 -18.08 34.34 -1.47
CA GLY A 191 -18.37 33.66 -0.21
C GLY A 191 -17.14 33.15 0.57
N ASP A 192 -17.41 32.39 1.64
CA ASP A 192 -16.40 31.92 2.60
C ASP A 192 -16.22 30.40 2.62
N ALA A 193 -16.82 29.68 1.67
CA ALA A 193 -16.73 28.22 1.58
C ALA A 193 -15.29 27.71 1.57
N GLN A 194 -15.08 26.59 2.25
CA GLN A 194 -13.83 25.84 2.20
C GLN A 194 -14.07 24.46 1.59
N PHE A 195 -13.19 24.08 0.68
CA PHE A 195 -13.16 22.75 0.09
C PHE A 195 -11.93 21.98 0.55
N SER A 196 -12.10 20.69 0.83
CA SER A 196 -11.01 19.79 1.20
C SER A 196 -11.14 18.45 0.50
N LEU A 197 -10.00 17.83 0.16
CA LEU A 197 -10.00 16.49 -0.43
C LEU A 197 -10.24 15.44 0.65
N VAL A 198 -11.13 14.49 0.37
CA VAL A 198 -11.25 13.28 1.19
C VAL A 198 -9.90 12.54 1.18
N GLY A 199 -9.40 12.19 2.37
CA GLY A 199 -8.05 11.59 2.50
C GLY A 199 -6.88 12.58 2.35
N GLY A 200 -7.15 13.85 2.07
CA GLY A 200 -6.19 14.95 2.02
C GLY A 200 -5.40 15.10 0.72
N ALA A 201 -5.59 14.21 -0.27
CA ALA A 201 -4.93 14.27 -1.57
C ALA A 201 -5.70 13.44 -2.62
N VAL A 202 -5.39 13.63 -3.91
CA VAL A 202 -5.80 12.76 -5.01
C VAL A 202 -4.59 12.05 -5.61
N ASP A 203 -4.65 10.73 -5.72
CA ASP A 203 -3.60 9.92 -6.31
C ASP A 203 -3.74 9.89 -7.84
N VAL A 204 -2.76 10.48 -8.54
CA VAL A 204 -2.74 10.58 -10.00
C VAL A 204 -1.35 10.21 -10.51
N GLY A 205 -1.26 9.03 -11.12
CA GLY A 205 -0.01 8.50 -11.66
C GLY A 205 1.03 8.24 -10.57
N ALA A 206 2.24 8.74 -10.78
CA ALA A 206 3.35 8.55 -9.84
C ALA A 206 3.20 9.36 -8.54
N TRP A 207 2.26 10.32 -8.48
CA TRP A 207 2.18 11.34 -7.44
C TRP A 207 0.78 11.44 -6.79
N SER A 208 0.73 11.96 -5.57
CA SER A 208 -0.49 12.42 -4.91
C SER A 208 -0.48 13.95 -4.87
N TYR A 209 -1.59 14.57 -5.25
CA TYR A 209 -1.76 16.02 -5.34
C TYR A 209 -2.67 16.53 -4.24
N GLY A 210 -2.30 17.64 -3.61
CA GLY A 210 -3.18 18.36 -2.68
C GLY A 210 -4.17 19.25 -3.44
N LEU A 211 -4.97 20.01 -2.69
CA LEU A 211 -5.85 21.04 -3.23
C LEU A 211 -5.25 22.42 -2.93
N LYS A 212 -5.19 23.30 -3.92
CA LYS A 212 -4.85 24.71 -3.75
C LYS A 212 -6.03 25.59 -4.16
N GLN A 213 -6.18 26.71 -3.48
CA GLN A 213 -7.12 27.76 -3.84
C GLN A 213 -6.36 28.94 -4.46
N GLU A 214 -6.80 29.38 -5.63
CA GLU A 214 -6.31 30.59 -6.31
C GLU A 214 -7.50 31.51 -6.60
N GLY A 215 -7.62 32.60 -5.84
CA GLY A 215 -8.82 33.43 -5.88
C GLY A 215 -10.05 32.63 -5.44
N ASN A 216 -11.03 32.51 -6.33
CA ASN A 216 -12.26 31.75 -6.09
C ASN A 216 -12.25 30.38 -6.80
N ASP A 217 -11.09 29.90 -7.20
CA ASP A 217 -10.94 28.66 -7.95
C ASP A 217 -10.10 27.64 -7.16
N TRP A 218 -10.49 26.37 -7.21
CA TRP A 218 -9.77 25.28 -6.58
C TRP A 218 -9.18 24.34 -7.63
N PHE A 219 -7.88 24.09 -7.50
CA PHE A 219 -7.11 23.26 -8.42
C PHE A 219 -6.35 22.18 -7.65
N LEU A 220 -5.95 21.12 -8.36
CA LEU A 220 -4.91 20.22 -7.86
C LEU A 220 -3.57 20.97 -7.77
N ASP A 221 -2.83 20.78 -6.68
CA ASP A 221 -1.56 21.47 -6.43
C ASP A 221 -0.35 20.62 -6.87
N PRO A 222 0.30 20.93 -8.02
CA PRO A 222 1.48 20.22 -8.47
C PRO A 222 2.74 20.55 -7.65
N ASN A 223 2.77 21.68 -6.96
CA ASN A 223 3.96 22.15 -6.24
C ASN A 223 4.11 21.48 -4.87
N ALA A 224 2.99 21.06 -4.25
CA ALA A 224 2.96 20.33 -2.99
C ALA A 224 2.82 18.80 -3.16
N ARG A 225 3.08 18.27 -4.37
CA ARG A 225 2.88 16.84 -4.64
C ARG A 225 3.82 15.95 -3.85
N THR A 226 3.33 14.77 -3.46
CA THR A 226 4.11 13.71 -2.80
C THR A 226 4.04 12.43 -3.62
N ILE A 227 4.88 11.45 -3.31
CA ILE A 227 4.85 10.15 -4.00
C ILE A 227 3.49 9.46 -3.76
N SER A 228 2.87 8.87 -4.78
CA SER A 228 1.59 8.16 -4.63
C SER A 228 1.73 6.83 -3.84
N PRO A 229 0.65 6.31 -3.22
CA PRO A 229 0.66 4.97 -2.63
C PRO A 229 1.10 3.89 -3.63
N GLY A 230 0.72 4.02 -4.90
CA GLY A 230 1.15 3.13 -5.98
C GLY A 230 2.65 3.14 -6.18
N THR A 231 3.26 4.32 -6.32
CA THR A 231 4.71 4.45 -6.44
C THR A 231 5.43 3.94 -5.19
N ARG A 232 4.95 4.25 -3.98
CA ARG A 232 5.53 3.71 -2.73
C ARG A 232 5.60 2.19 -2.74
N SER A 233 4.49 1.54 -3.12
CA SER A 233 4.43 0.08 -3.20
C SER A 233 5.44 -0.49 -4.19
N VAL A 234 5.57 0.15 -5.36
CA VAL A 234 6.55 -0.24 -6.38
C VAL A 234 7.99 -0.12 -5.85
N LEU A 235 8.34 1.02 -5.27
CA LEU A 235 9.69 1.26 -4.77
C LEU A 235 10.06 0.28 -3.66
N ALA A 236 9.14 0.03 -2.73
CA ALA A 236 9.36 -0.92 -1.65
C ALA A 236 9.56 -2.35 -2.16
N LEU A 237 8.72 -2.83 -3.08
CA LEU A 237 8.85 -4.19 -3.61
C LEU A 237 10.18 -4.40 -4.36
N PHE A 238 10.64 -3.42 -5.14
CA PHE A 238 11.95 -3.52 -5.81
C PHE A 238 13.13 -3.50 -4.84
N ASN A 239 12.96 -2.97 -3.63
CA ASN A 239 14.01 -2.82 -2.64
C ASN A 239 13.97 -3.88 -1.51
N THR A 240 12.97 -4.76 -1.52
CA THR A 240 12.74 -5.75 -0.44
C THR A 240 13.58 -7.02 -0.60
N ALA A 241 13.97 -7.38 -1.83
CA ALA A 241 14.67 -8.65 -2.06
C ALA A 241 16.03 -8.78 -1.31
N PRO A 242 16.86 -7.71 -1.15
CA PRO A 242 18.05 -7.77 -0.31
C PRO A 242 17.77 -8.05 1.17
N THR A 243 16.73 -7.44 1.76
CA THR A 243 16.38 -7.69 3.18
C THR A 243 15.79 -9.08 3.38
N VAL A 244 15.03 -9.60 2.42
CA VAL A 244 14.63 -11.02 2.38
C VAL A 244 15.86 -11.94 2.35
N TRP A 245 16.86 -11.61 1.52
CA TRP A 245 18.12 -12.35 1.46
C TRP A 245 18.86 -12.34 2.81
N TYR A 246 18.96 -11.19 3.48
CA TYR A 246 19.60 -11.08 4.80
C TYR A 246 18.94 -11.95 5.85
N GLY A 247 17.61 -11.90 5.94
CA GLY A 247 16.86 -12.72 6.88
C GLY A 247 16.94 -14.22 6.59
N GLU A 248 16.98 -14.61 5.32
CA GLU A 248 17.25 -16.01 4.93
C GLU A 248 18.68 -16.47 5.26
N MET A 249 19.64 -15.54 5.35
CA MET A 249 21.04 -15.86 5.62
C MET A 249 21.33 -16.10 7.11
N SER A 250 20.53 -15.52 8.00
CA SER A 250 20.73 -15.68 9.45
C SER A 250 20.62 -17.14 9.90
N SER A 251 19.83 -17.95 9.20
CA SER A 251 19.67 -19.38 9.49
C SER A 251 20.94 -20.19 9.28
N LEU A 252 21.81 -19.84 8.34
CA LEU A 252 23.05 -20.60 8.09
C LEU A 252 24.19 -20.17 9.01
N ARG A 253 24.25 -18.89 9.37
CA ARG A 253 25.34 -18.36 10.18
C ARG A 253 25.37 -18.93 11.61
N SER A 254 24.21 -19.25 12.17
CA SER A 254 24.11 -19.87 13.51
C SER A 254 24.64 -21.31 13.57
N ARG A 255 24.88 -21.96 12.42
CA ARG A 255 25.38 -23.35 12.35
C ARG A 255 26.80 -23.53 12.91
N MET A 256 27.59 -22.47 12.96
CA MET A 256 29.00 -22.57 13.35
C MET A 256 29.21 -23.06 14.80
N GLY A 257 28.29 -22.77 15.72
CA GLY A 257 28.33 -23.32 17.09
C GLY A 257 28.07 -24.83 17.13
N GLU A 258 27.15 -25.31 16.28
CA GLU A 258 26.75 -26.72 16.19
C GLU A 258 27.88 -27.61 15.64
N LEU A 259 28.53 -27.18 14.55
CA LEU A 259 29.54 -27.98 13.86
C LEU A 259 30.83 -28.22 14.67
N ARG A 260 31.10 -27.41 15.71
CA ARG A 260 32.33 -27.48 16.50
C ARG A 260 32.42 -28.69 17.41
N HIS A 261 31.32 -29.38 17.66
CA HIS A 261 31.25 -30.44 18.67
C HIS A 261 30.91 -31.81 18.06
N ASN A 262 31.11 -31.98 16.75
CA ASN A 262 30.65 -33.17 16.02
C ASN A 262 31.55 -33.61 14.83
N ASP A 263 32.87 -33.41 14.94
CA ASP A 263 33.91 -33.95 14.03
C ASP A 263 33.58 -33.99 12.52
N ALA A 264 32.90 -32.96 11.99
CA ALA A 264 32.47 -32.89 10.59
C ALA A 264 31.62 -34.09 10.11
N MET A 265 30.87 -34.74 11.01
CA MET A 265 29.95 -35.83 10.66
C MET A 265 28.88 -35.39 9.65
N ALA A 266 28.47 -36.33 8.80
CA ALA A 266 27.34 -36.12 7.91
C ALA A 266 26.08 -35.82 8.73
N GLY A 267 25.22 -34.93 8.24
CA GLY A 267 24.08 -34.49 9.02
C GLY A 267 23.01 -33.78 8.23
N GLY A 268 21.83 -33.74 8.83
CA GLY A 268 20.65 -33.06 8.34
C GLY A 268 20.22 -32.03 9.36
N TRP A 269 19.72 -30.89 8.88
CA TRP A 269 19.28 -29.81 9.75
C TRP A 269 17.99 -29.16 9.24
N ILE A 270 17.23 -28.61 10.17
CA ILE A 270 16.04 -27.79 9.90
C ILE A 270 16.08 -26.57 10.81
N ARG A 271 15.71 -25.41 10.24
CA ARG A 271 15.74 -24.12 10.95
C ARG A 271 14.50 -23.32 10.60
N SER A 272 13.93 -22.66 11.59
CA SER A 272 12.85 -21.69 11.43
C SER A 272 13.30 -20.34 11.93
N TYR A 273 12.99 -19.29 11.18
CA TYR A 273 13.38 -17.93 11.52
C TYR A 273 12.25 -16.94 11.29
N GLY A 274 12.33 -15.83 12.02
CA GLY A 274 11.50 -14.67 11.81
C GLY A 274 12.31 -13.40 12.07
N ASN A 275 12.01 -12.34 11.34
CA ASN A 275 12.65 -11.04 11.57
C ASN A 275 11.73 -9.91 11.14
N LYS A 276 12.04 -8.72 11.65
CA LYS A 276 11.41 -7.48 11.22
C LYS A 276 12.49 -6.52 10.75
N TYR A 277 12.30 -5.94 9.57
CA TYR A 277 13.11 -4.84 9.08
C TYR A 277 12.27 -3.56 8.99
N SER A 278 12.90 -2.43 9.33
CA SER A 278 12.39 -1.10 9.05
C SER A 278 13.38 -0.43 8.12
N VAL A 279 12.97 -0.21 6.87
CA VAL A 279 13.83 0.40 5.85
C VAL A 279 13.36 1.83 5.64
N ALA A 280 14.24 2.79 5.94
CA ALA A 280 14.01 4.21 5.65
C ALA A 280 14.41 4.48 4.19
N ASP A 281 13.45 4.92 3.38
CA ASP A 281 13.74 5.40 2.02
C ASP A 281 14.14 6.88 2.03
N ALA A 282 15.05 7.25 1.13
CA ALA A 282 15.48 8.62 0.87
C ALA A 282 14.33 9.52 0.38
N ASN A 283 13.25 8.95 -0.13
CA ASN A 283 12.09 9.68 -0.66
C ASN A 283 10.94 9.88 0.36
N GLY A 284 11.21 9.64 1.66
CA GLY A 284 10.35 10.09 2.75
C GLY A 284 9.29 9.11 3.26
N VAL A 285 9.23 7.86 2.75
CA VAL A 285 8.31 6.85 3.26
C VAL A 285 9.00 5.50 3.45
N GLY A 286 9.23 5.13 4.71
CA GLY A 286 9.85 3.85 5.07
C GLY A 286 8.88 2.68 4.99
N VAL A 287 9.40 1.48 4.75
CA VAL A 287 8.63 0.22 4.77
C VAL A 287 8.95 -0.57 6.03
N LYS A 288 7.90 -1.17 6.62
CA LYS A 288 8.04 -2.16 7.69
C LYS A 288 7.82 -3.54 7.09
N GLN A 289 8.86 -4.35 7.07
CA GLN A 289 8.82 -5.73 6.60
C GLN A 289 8.82 -6.67 7.79
N THR A 290 7.91 -7.65 7.79
CA THR A 290 7.98 -8.79 8.72
C THR A 290 8.14 -10.07 7.90
N GLN A 291 9.26 -10.75 8.08
CA GLN A 291 9.58 -11.99 7.39
C GLN A 291 9.49 -13.17 8.35
N ARG A 292 8.99 -14.30 7.83
CA ARG A 292 9.04 -15.61 8.49
C ARG A 292 9.36 -16.68 7.47
N GLY A 293 10.08 -17.71 7.89
CA GLY A 293 10.44 -18.78 6.97
C GLY A 293 11.10 -19.95 7.66
N PHE A 294 11.42 -20.94 6.84
CA PHE A 294 12.21 -22.10 7.25
C PHE A 294 13.23 -22.45 6.18
N SER A 295 14.29 -23.12 6.63
CA SER A 295 15.36 -23.67 5.82
C SER A 295 15.60 -25.10 6.26
N LEU A 296 15.96 -25.97 5.33
CA LEU A 296 16.44 -27.31 5.61
C LEU A 296 17.66 -27.61 4.75
N GLY A 297 18.51 -28.51 5.21
CA GLY A 297 19.69 -28.91 4.46
C GLY A 297 20.27 -30.23 4.93
N VAL A 298 21.15 -30.76 4.09
CA VAL A 298 21.93 -31.95 4.36
C VAL A 298 23.36 -31.71 3.89
N ASP A 299 24.30 -32.24 4.64
CA ASP A 299 25.72 -32.12 4.37
C ASP A 299 26.51 -33.38 4.73
N THR A 300 27.67 -33.53 4.09
CA THR A 300 28.59 -34.66 4.26
C THR A 300 30.03 -34.19 4.13
N PRO A 301 30.99 -34.80 4.85
CA PRO A 301 32.39 -34.52 4.63
C PRO A 301 32.82 -34.94 3.22
N LEU A 302 33.77 -34.22 2.62
CA LEU A 302 34.27 -34.50 1.26
C LEU A 302 34.97 -35.87 1.16
N SER A 303 35.58 -36.32 2.26
CA SER A 303 36.17 -37.64 2.48
C SER A 303 36.19 -37.95 3.98
N GLU A 304 36.42 -39.19 4.39
CA GLU A 304 36.39 -39.59 5.81
C GLU A 304 37.31 -38.75 6.71
N ASP A 305 38.48 -38.33 6.22
CA ASP A 305 39.42 -37.47 6.97
C ASP A 305 39.33 -35.97 6.64
N SER A 306 38.33 -35.56 5.86
CA SER A 306 38.24 -34.17 5.38
C SER A 306 37.60 -33.24 6.40
N GLN A 307 38.27 -32.13 6.68
CA GLN A 307 37.72 -30.99 7.44
C GLN A 307 36.69 -30.15 6.66
N TRP A 308 36.50 -30.43 5.37
CA TRP A 308 35.48 -29.81 4.52
C TRP A 308 34.17 -30.58 4.58
N LEU A 309 33.11 -29.85 4.91
CA LEU A 309 31.72 -30.28 4.90
C LEU A 309 30.99 -29.59 3.73
N ILE A 310 30.40 -30.36 2.81
CA ILE A 310 29.69 -29.83 1.65
C ILE A 310 28.22 -30.23 1.78
N GLY A 311 27.32 -29.30 1.48
CA GLY A 311 25.90 -29.58 1.53
C GLY A 311 25.04 -28.78 0.58
N VAL A 312 23.79 -29.22 0.56
CA VAL A 312 22.69 -28.60 -0.18
C VAL A 312 21.67 -28.07 0.82
N MET A 313 20.97 -27.01 0.46
CA MET A 313 19.86 -26.48 1.23
C MET A 313 18.70 -26.05 0.34
N ALA A 314 17.51 -26.03 0.93
CA ALA A 314 16.33 -25.42 0.35
C ALA A 314 15.50 -24.75 1.44
N GLY A 315 14.62 -23.84 1.05
CA GLY A 315 13.70 -23.25 1.99
C GLY A 315 12.69 -22.30 1.38
N HIS A 316 11.87 -21.74 2.25
CA HIS A 316 10.78 -20.84 1.90
C HIS A 316 10.66 -19.73 2.93
N SER A 317 10.31 -18.53 2.46
CA SER A 317 9.91 -17.43 3.34
C SER A 317 8.74 -16.62 2.78
N ASP A 318 7.92 -16.10 3.68
CA ASP A 318 6.91 -15.09 3.44
C ASP A 318 7.36 -13.78 4.08
N SER A 319 7.24 -12.67 3.36
CA SER A 319 7.47 -11.32 3.86
C SER A 319 6.24 -10.44 3.64
N ASP A 320 5.66 -9.95 4.73
CA ASP A 320 4.56 -8.99 4.72
C ASP A 320 5.14 -7.57 4.84
N LEU A 321 4.70 -6.66 3.95
CA LEU A 321 5.14 -5.27 3.89
C LEU A 321 3.99 -4.32 4.27
N ASP A 322 4.22 -3.50 5.27
CA ASP A 322 3.34 -2.38 5.64
C ASP A 322 3.95 -1.06 5.15
N LEU A 323 3.19 -0.38 4.28
CA LEU A 323 3.57 0.85 3.58
C LEU A 323 2.75 2.06 4.06
N GLY A 324 1.92 1.88 5.10
CA GLY A 324 1.02 2.90 5.62
C GLY A 324 -0.18 3.19 4.71
N ARG A 325 -1.14 3.97 5.24
CA ARG A 325 -2.39 4.37 4.57
C ARG A 325 -3.19 3.20 3.97
N GLY A 326 -3.14 2.02 4.60
CA GLY A 326 -3.82 0.81 4.12
C GLY A 326 -3.15 0.12 2.92
N THR A 327 -2.00 0.61 2.46
CA THR A 327 -1.21 -0.02 1.39
C THR A 327 -0.29 -1.09 1.95
N SER A 328 -0.25 -2.24 1.28
CA SER A 328 0.57 -3.39 1.68
C SER A 328 1.22 -4.09 0.47
N GLY A 329 2.25 -4.86 0.75
CA GLY A 329 2.88 -5.76 -0.21
C GLY A 329 3.20 -7.10 0.41
N ALA A 330 3.41 -8.12 -0.41
CA ALA A 330 3.87 -9.42 0.04
C ALA A 330 4.98 -9.94 -0.89
N VAL A 331 5.98 -10.57 -0.32
CA VAL A 331 7.05 -11.25 -1.06
C VAL A 331 7.18 -12.68 -0.56
N LYS A 332 6.93 -13.64 -1.45
CA LYS A 332 7.23 -15.05 -1.23
C LYS A 332 8.56 -15.39 -1.87
N SER A 333 9.43 -16.04 -1.13
CA SER A 333 10.72 -16.50 -1.61
C SER A 333 10.79 -18.02 -1.52
N TYR A 334 11.21 -18.64 -2.62
CA TYR A 334 11.59 -20.05 -2.68
C TYR A 334 13.05 -20.12 -3.09
N TYR A 335 13.86 -20.85 -2.35
CA TYR A 335 15.30 -20.87 -2.62
C TYR A 335 15.91 -22.24 -2.45
N ALA A 336 17.01 -22.43 -3.17
CA ALA A 336 17.91 -23.56 -3.06
C ALA A 336 19.35 -23.07 -3.15
N GLY A 337 20.26 -23.76 -2.48
CA GLY A 337 21.66 -23.36 -2.46
C GLY A 337 22.60 -24.50 -2.13
N LEU A 338 23.88 -24.22 -2.36
CA LEU A 338 25.01 -25.05 -2.01
C LEU A 338 25.83 -24.32 -0.95
N TYR A 339 26.43 -25.06 -0.03
CA TYR A 339 27.37 -24.50 0.91
C TYR A 339 28.55 -25.43 1.13
N ALA A 340 29.67 -24.85 1.52
CA ALA A 340 30.87 -25.54 1.93
C ALA A 340 31.43 -24.88 3.19
N THR A 341 31.68 -25.67 4.23
CA THR A 341 32.25 -25.20 5.48
C THR A 341 33.55 -25.96 5.74
N TRP A 342 34.61 -25.22 6.05
CA TRP A 342 35.89 -25.78 6.49
C TRP A 342 36.18 -25.31 7.90
N MET A 343 36.63 -26.23 8.75
CA MET A 343 36.94 -25.94 10.14
C MET A 343 38.18 -26.73 10.56
N ASP A 344 39.18 -26.02 11.06
CA ASP A 344 40.38 -26.63 11.62
C ASP A 344 40.39 -26.46 13.15
N ALA A 345 40.25 -27.58 13.86
CA ALA A 345 40.16 -27.59 15.31
C ALA A 345 41.45 -27.15 16.01
N ASP A 346 42.61 -27.41 15.39
CA ASP A 346 43.93 -27.12 15.97
C ASP A 346 44.27 -25.62 15.92
N SER A 347 44.10 -24.99 14.75
CA SER A 347 44.36 -23.56 14.59
C SER A 347 43.19 -22.66 15.01
N GLY A 348 41.98 -23.24 15.05
CA GLY A 348 40.71 -22.58 15.31
C GLY A 348 40.15 -21.82 14.09
N TYR A 349 40.81 -21.83 12.94
CA TYR A 349 40.31 -21.14 11.74
C TYR A 349 39.12 -21.86 11.13
N TYR A 350 38.21 -21.08 10.55
CA TYR A 350 37.12 -21.60 9.74
C TYR A 350 36.84 -20.74 8.51
N PHE A 351 36.20 -21.37 7.53
CA PHE A 351 35.64 -20.74 6.34
C PHE A 351 34.23 -21.29 6.11
N ASP A 352 33.28 -20.43 5.75
CA ASP A 352 31.94 -20.81 5.29
C ASP A 352 31.61 -20.09 3.99
N GLY A 353 31.26 -20.85 2.96
CA GLY A 353 30.90 -20.35 1.64
C GLY A 353 29.52 -20.83 1.24
N VAL A 354 28.70 -19.94 0.67
CA VAL A 354 27.32 -20.23 0.26
C VAL A 354 27.06 -19.63 -1.11
N VAL A 355 26.36 -20.38 -1.97
CA VAL A 355 25.75 -19.89 -3.21
C VAL A 355 24.27 -20.27 -3.18
N LYS A 356 23.38 -19.30 -3.38
CA LYS A 356 21.93 -19.50 -3.28
C LYS A 356 21.20 -18.79 -4.41
N ALA A 357 20.24 -19.50 -5.01
CA ALA A 357 19.31 -18.96 -5.99
C ALA A 357 17.91 -18.84 -5.38
N ASN A 358 17.21 -17.77 -5.72
CA ASN A 358 15.88 -17.43 -5.21
C ASN A 358 14.90 -17.22 -6.36
N ARG A 359 13.65 -17.65 -6.17
CA ARG A 359 12.48 -17.26 -6.94
C ARG A 359 11.58 -16.41 -6.03
N PHE A 360 11.38 -15.14 -6.38
CA PHE A 360 10.56 -14.19 -5.63
C PHE A 360 9.22 -13.95 -6.32
N GLU A 361 8.12 -14.20 -5.63
CA GLU A 361 6.77 -13.80 -6.05
C GLU A 361 6.35 -12.58 -5.24
N ASN A 362 6.01 -11.51 -5.94
CA ASN A 362 5.74 -10.22 -5.34
C ASN A 362 4.30 -9.82 -5.66
N ASP A 363 3.56 -9.40 -4.64
CA ASP A 363 2.20 -8.92 -4.73
C ASP A 363 2.09 -7.52 -4.10
N ALA A 364 1.33 -6.65 -4.74
CA ALA A 364 1.01 -5.29 -4.29
C ALA A 364 -0.50 -5.16 -4.07
N LYS A 365 -0.90 -4.55 -2.95
CA LYS A 365 -2.26 -4.10 -2.68
C LYS A 365 -2.20 -2.65 -2.22
N VAL A 366 -2.65 -1.76 -3.08
CA VAL A 366 -2.52 -0.32 -2.92
C VAL A 366 -3.88 0.26 -2.58
N ALA A 367 -3.97 0.93 -1.44
CA ALA A 367 -5.15 1.71 -1.07
C ALA A 367 -5.01 3.11 -1.66
N MET A 368 -5.97 3.48 -2.50
CA MET A 368 -6.02 4.77 -3.21
C MET A 368 -6.78 5.81 -2.37
N SER A 369 -6.55 7.09 -2.63
CA SER A 369 -7.21 8.21 -1.93
C SER A 369 -8.73 8.25 -2.07
N ASP A 370 -9.26 7.70 -3.17
CA ASP A 370 -10.71 7.62 -3.43
C ASP A 370 -11.38 6.42 -2.74
N GLY A 371 -10.63 5.63 -1.95
CA GLY A 371 -11.11 4.41 -1.30
C GLY A 371 -11.05 3.16 -2.18
N ALA A 372 -10.69 3.29 -3.46
CA ALA A 372 -10.47 2.15 -4.33
C ALA A 372 -9.19 1.38 -3.97
N GLN A 373 -9.05 0.18 -4.52
CA GLN A 373 -7.84 -0.63 -4.39
C GLN A 373 -7.23 -0.94 -5.74
N ALA A 374 -5.94 -0.70 -5.87
CA ALA A 374 -5.15 -1.16 -7.01
C ALA A 374 -4.28 -2.37 -6.63
N LYS A 375 -4.10 -3.30 -7.56
CA LYS A 375 -3.35 -4.55 -7.35
C LYS A 375 -2.35 -4.78 -8.46
N GLY A 376 -1.23 -5.40 -8.11
CA GLY A 376 -0.21 -5.80 -9.07
C GLY A 376 0.55 -7.02 -8.58
N LYS A 377 1.10 -7.79 -9.51
CA LYS A 377 1.92 -8.97 -9.17
C LYS A 377 3.03 -9.16 -10.17
N TYR A 378 4.18 -9.64 -9.71
CA TYR A 378 5.27 -10.03 -10.60
C TYR A 378 6.19 -11.08 -9.99
N GLY A 379 6.78 -11.89 -10.86
CA GLY A 379 7.79 -12.87 -10.48
C GLY A 379 9.19 -12.44 -10.94
N THR A 380 10.18 -12.59 -10.06
CA THR A 380 11.59 -12.43 -10.43
C THR A 380 12.48 -13.50 -9.81
N ASN A 381 13.74 -13.54 -10.22
CA ASN A 381 14.76 -14.46 -9.71
C ASN A 381 15.94 -13.67 -9.16
N GLY A 382 16.59 -14.21 -8.14
CA GLY A 382 17.84 -13.71 -7.59
C GLY A 382 18.91 -14.79 -7.53
N LEU A 383 20.16 -14.35 -7.53
CA LEU A 383 21.33 -15.19 -7.29
C LEU A 383 22.26 -14.42 -6.36
N GLY A 384 22.75 -15.08 -5.32
CA GLY A 384 23.70 -14.49 -4.41
C GLY A 384 24.74 -15.49 -3.91
N ALA A 385 25.79 -14.93 -3.32
CA ALA A 385 26.86 -15.69 -2.70
C ALA A 385 27.33 -14.99 -1.43
N SER A 386 27.82 -15.76 -0.47
CA SER A 386 28.47 -15.25 0.73
C SER A 386 29.71 -16.06 1.08
N ALA A 387 30.68 -15.39 1.69
CA ALA A 387 31.87 -15.99 2.26
C ALA A 387 32.13 -15.39 3.64
N GLU A 388 32.37 -16.24 4.63
CA GLU A 388 32.77 -15.85 5.99
C GLU A 388 34.07 -16.56 6.35
N VAL A 389 34.98 -15.82 6.98
CA VAL A 389 36.21 -16.35 7.58
C VAL A 389 36.27 -15.89 9.03
N GLY A 390 36.73 -16.77 9.90
CA GLY A 390 36.92 -16.40 11.30
C GLY A 390 37.88 -17.34 12.00
N ARG A 391 38.13 -17.05 13.27
CA ARG A 391 39.00 -17.86 14.10
C ARG A 391 38.43 -17.99 15.50
N ASN A 392 38.14 -19.21 15.92
CA ASN A 392 37.77 -19.52 17.29
C ASN A 392 39.04 -19.57 18.17
N ILE A 393 39.15 -18.65 19.13
CA ILE A 393 40.28 -18.56 20.05
C ILE A 393 39.78 -19.00 21.42
N LYS A 394 40.17 -20.22 21.84
CA LYS A 394 39.88 -20.74 23.18
C LYS A 394 40.71 -20.00 24.23
N LEU A 395 40.08 -19.70 25.36
CA LEU A 395 40.62 -19.02 26.52
C LEU A 395 40.44 -19.91 27.77
N ASP A 396 41.03 -19.50 28.89
CA ASP A 396 40.86 -20.19 30.16
C ASP A 396 39.39 -20.26 30.59
N ASN A 397 39.05 -21.25 31.42
CA ASN A 397 37.71 -21.47 31.97
C ASN A 397 36.61 -21.68 30.92
N GLU A 398 36.96 -22.32 29.80
CA GLU A 398 36.08 -22.66 28.69
C GLU A 398 35.45 -21.44 27.97
N PHE A 399 36.07 -20.26 28.10
CA PHE A 399 35.67 -19.09 27.31
C PHE A 399 36.26 -19.16 25.90
N PHE A 400 35.60 -18.52 24.94
CA PHE A 400 36.18 -18.29 23.63
C PHE A 400 35.87 -16.90 23.10
N VAL A 401 36.74 -16.43 22.22
CA VAL A 401 36.53 -15.22 21.41
C VAL A 401 36.72 -15.58 19.94
N GLU A 402 35.81 -15.11 19.10
CA GLU A 402 35.75 -15.45 17.69
C GLU A 402 35.58 -14.21 16.82
N PRO A 403 36.68 -13.56 16.41
CA PRO A 403 36.64 -12.57 15.35
C PRO A 403 36.27 -13.21 14.01
N PHE A 404 35.47 -12.51 13.22
CA PHE A 404 35.09 -12.93 11.88
C PHE A 404 34.97 -11.74 10.91
N ALA A 405 35.14 -12.05 9.64
CA ALA A 405 34.87 -11.16 8.52
C ALA A 405 33.98 -11.88 7.50
N GLN A 406 32.98 -11.19 6.98
CA GLN A 406 32.03 -11.74 6.01
C GLN A 406 31.83 -10.77 4.85
N ALA A 407 31.72 -11.31 3.64
CA ALA A 407 31.27 -10.62 2.45
C ALA A 407 30.08 -11.37 1.84
N SER A 408 29.05 -10.65 1.42
CA SER A 408 27.86 -11.20 0.77
C SER A 408 27.47 -10.32 -0.41
N THR A 409 27.02 -10.93 -1.49
CA THR A 409 26.48 -10.22 -2.65
C THR A 409 25.23 -10.91 -3.15
N VAL A 410 24.24 -10.12 -3.57
CA VAL A 410 23.03 -10.63 -4.23
C VAL A 410 22.66 -9.75 -5.41
N LEU A 411 22.30 -10.39 -6.51
CA LEU A 411 21.77 -9.80 -7.72
C LEU A 411 20.33 -10.28 -7.91
N VAL A 412 19.39 -9.36 -8.03
CA VAL A 412 17.99 -9.66 -8.32
C VAL A 412 17.62 -9.06 -9.67
N LYS A 413 17.06 -9.88 -10.55
CA LYS A 413 16.78 -9.47 -11.93
C LYS A 413 15.67 -8.41 -11.96
N GLY A 414 15.90 -7.33 -12.69
CA GLY A 414 14.90 -6.28 -12.93
C GLY A 414 13.69 -6.79 -13.72
N LYS A 415 12.53 -6.15 -13.50
CA LYS A 415 11.26 -6.50 -14.14
C LYS A 415 10.44 -5.26 -14.46
N LYS A 416 9.61 -5.39 -15.50
CA LYS A 416 8.50 -4.48 -15.78
C LYS A 416 7.20 -5.15 -15.31
N TYR A 417 6.35 -4.41 -14.62
CA TYR A 417 5.00 -4.83 -14.27
C TYR A 417 4.07 -3.61 -14.19
N GLY A 418 2.77 -3.84 -14.08
CA GLY A 418 1.80 -2.78 -13.88
C GLY A 418 0.85 -3.09 -12.74
N LEU A 419 0.16 -2.05 -12.26
CA LEU A 419 -1.02 -2.17 -11.43
C LEU A 419 -2.27 -2.17 -12.32
N ASP A 420 -3.37 -2.76 -11.85
CA ASP A 420 -4.66 -2.81 -12.54
C ASP A 420 -5.33 -1.43 -12.71
N ASN A 421 -4.87 -0.40 -11.99
CA ASN A 421 -5.28 1.00 -12.19
C ASN A 421 -4.47 1.75 -13.28
N GLY A 422 -3.64 1.04 -14.05
CA GLY A 422 -2.89 1.60 -15.18
C GLY A 422 -1.44 2.00 -14.88
N LEU A 423 -1.04 2.07 -13.61
CA LEU A 423 0.33 2.46 -13.22
C LEU A 423 1.37 1.48 -13.76
N GLN A 424 2.41 1.98 -14.41
CA GLN A 424 3.48 1.19 -15.02
C GLN A 424 4.78 1.33 -14.24
N ALA A 425 5.37 0.20 -13.86
CA ALA A 425 6.60 0.11 -13.10
C ALA A 425 7.69 -0.65 -13.87
N LYS A 426 8.93 -0.15 -13.81
CA LYS A 426 10.12 -0.82 -14.36
C LYS A 426 11.28 -0.72 -13.36
N GLY A 427 11.68 -1.84 -12.79
CA GLY A 427 12.88 -1.96 -11.98
C GLY A 427 14.08 -2.35 -12.82
N GLU A 428 15.22 -1.70 -12.59
CA GLU A 428 16.52 -2.22 -13.02
C GLU A 428 16.92 -3.43 -12.16
N ASN A 429 18.10 -4.00 -12.41
CA ASN A 429 18.61 -5.05 -11.52
C ASN A 429 18.89 -4.45 -10.14
N THR A 430 18.43 -5.12 -9.09
CA THR A 430 18.75 -4.73 -7.72
C THR A 430 20.04 -5.44 -7.32
N HIS A 431 21.00 -4.67 -6.84
CA HIS A 431 22.29 -5.15 -6.34
C HIS A 431 22.40 -4.89 -4.84
N SER A 432 23.03 -5.82 -4.13
CA SER A 432 23.47 -5.64 -2.76
C SER A 432 24.84 -6.27 -2.59
N VAL A 433 25.74 -5.55 -1.91
CA VAL A 433 27.11 -5.94 -1.58
C VAL A 433 27.35 -5.56 -0.13
N LEU A 434 27.27 -6.55 0.75
CA LEU A 434 27.38 -6.38 2.19
C LEU A 434 28.76 -6.85 2.67
N GLY A 435 29.48 -6.00 3.39
CA GLY A 435 30.64 -6.39 4.18
C GLY A 435 30.32 -6.34 5.66
N LYS A 436 30.84 -7.28 6.45
CA LYS A 436 30.61 -7.37 7.89
C LYS A 436 31.90 -7.75 8.62
N LEU A 437 32.18 -7.06 9.71
CA LEU A 437 33.26 -7.39 10.65
C LEU A 437 32.64 -7.52 12.04
N GLY A 438 32.98 -8.56 12.77
CA GLY A 438 32.44 -8.74 14.10
C GLY A 438 33.21 -9.71 14.97
N VAL A 439 32.72 -9.87 16.19
CA VAL A 439 33.28 -10.76 17.20
C VAL A 439 32.13 -11.46 17.92
N THR A 440 32.27 -12.77 18.11
CA THR A 440 31.45 -13.57 19.01
C THR A 440 32.24 -13.90 20.27
N VAL A 441 31.62 -13.82 21.44
CA VAL A 441 32.21 -14.25 22.72
C VAL A 441 31.23 -15.21 23.37
N GLY A 442 31.72 -16.36 23.81
CA GLY A 442 30.89 -17.36 24.45
C GLY A 442 31.65 -18.19 25.46
N ARG A 443 30.96 -19.17 26.04
CA ARG A 443 31.52 -20.09 27.02
C ARG A 443 30.88 -21.45 26.91
N ASP A 444 31.67 -22.52 27.00
CA ASP A 444 31.15 -23.88 27.07
C ASP A 444 30.86 -24.29 28.52
N PHE A 445 29.65 -24.78 28.76
CA PHE A 445 29.26 -25.41 30.01
C PHE A 445 29.07 -26.90 29.77
N ILE A 446 30.00 -27.70 30.29
CA ILE A 446 29.95 -29.16 30.23
C ILE A 446 29.13 -29.66 31.42
N MET A 447 28.02 -30.33 31.14
CA MET A 447 27.10 -30.86 32.15
C MET A 447 27.52 -32.26 32.63
N ASN A 448 26.96 -32.69 33.76
CA ASN A 448 27.28 -34.00 34.37
C ASN A 448 26.93 -35.19 33.46
N ASP A 449 25.99 -35.03 32.54
CA ASP A 449 25.56 -36.03 31.57
C ASP A 449 26.37 -35.99 30.24
N GLY A 450 27.37 -35.11 30.15
CA GLY A 450 28.21 -34.92 28.97
C GLY A 450 27.61 -33.98 27.92
N SER A 451 26.41 -33.43 28.14
CA SER A 451 25.87 -32.39 27.27
C SER A 451 26.64 -31.08 27.39
N ILE A 452 26.71 -30.30 26.30
CA ILE A 452 27.40 -29.01 26.26
C ILE A 452 26.40 -27.91 25.98
N VAL A 453 26.36 -26.89 26.84
CA VAL A 453 25.56 -25.67 26.64
C VAL A 453 26.51 -24.51 26.39
N GLN A 454 26.38 -23.86 25.24
CA GLN A 454 27.23 -22.77 24.79
C GLN A 454 26.40 -21.48 24.59
N PRO A 455 26.19 -20.66 25.63
CA PRO A 455 25.68 -19.31 25.45
C PRO A 455 26.76 -18.41 24.83
N TYR A 456 26.32 -17.47 24.00
CA TYR A 456 27.20 -16.51 23.36
C TYR A 456 26.53 -15.16 23.10
N LEU A 457 27.38 -14.14 23.00
CA LEU A 457 27.05 -12.79 22.57
C LEU A 457 27.84 -12.45 21.32
N ARG A 458 27.25 -11.65 20.44
CA ARG A 458 27.84 -11.28 19.17
C ARG A 458 27.63 -9.82 18.88
N THR A 459 28.67 -9.17 18.39
CA THR A 459 28.58 -7.80 17.89
C THR A 459 29.26 -7.70 16.55
N ALA A 460 28.70 -6.90 15.64
CA ALA A 460 29.27 -6.67 14.33
C ALA A 460 28.96 -5.27 13.80
N VAL A 461 29.79 -4.80 12.90
CA VAL A 461 29.50 -3.66 12.03
C VAL A 461 29.34 -4.19 10.62
N ALA A 462 28.19 -3.88 10.01
CA ALA A 462 27.92 -4.23 8.63
C ALA A 462 27.77 -2.96 7.79
N HIS A 463 28.22 -3.00 6.53
CA HIS A 463 28.12 -1.91 5.58
C HIS A 463 27.59 -2.42 4.24
N GLU A 464 26.51 -1.82 3.75
CA GLU A 464 25.99 -2.01 2.39
C GLU A 464 26.70 -1.04 1.45
N PHE A 465 27.44 -1.60 0.48
CA PHE A 465 28.24 -0.85 -0.49
C PHE A 465 27.49 -0.58 -1.80
N ALA A 466 26.49 -1.40 -2.13
CA ALA A 466 25.73 -1.21 -3.35
C ALA A 466 24.90 0.07 -3.27
N LYS A 467 25.10 0.93 -4.26
CA LYS A 467 24.38 2.17 -4.47
C LYS A 467 23.56 2.04 -5.75
N ASN A 468 22.55 2.88 -5.90
CA ASN A 468 21.83 3.07 -7.16
C ASN A 468 20.95 1.90 -7.62
N ASN A 469 20.00 1.45 -6.79
CA ASN A 469 18.92 0.58 -7.26
C ASN A 469 17.80 1.43 -7.86
N LYS A 470 17.85 1.67 -9.16
CA LYS A 470 16.89 2.53 -9.85
C LYS A 470 15.60 1.79 -10.17
N ALA A 471 14.49 2.48 -9.95
CA ALA A 471 13.18 2.07 -10.42
C ALA A 471 12.53 3.24 -11.15
N SER A 472 11.72 2.93 -12.16
CA SER A 472 10.92 3.92 -12.86
C SER A 472 9.43 3.63 -12.67
N VAL A 473 8.67 4.66 -12.33
CA VAL A 473 7.20 4.64 -12.30
C VAL A 473 6.69 5.65 -13.29
N ASN A 474 5.91 5.18 -14.27
CA ASN A 474 5.39 5.99 -15.37
C ASN A 474 6.47 6.85 -16.09
N GLY A 475 7.72 6.40 -16.11
CA GLY A 475 8.84 7.14 -16.70
C GLY A 475 9.61 8.03 -15.73
N HIS A 476 9.09 8.31 -14.53
CA HIS A 476 9.82 9.00 -13.46
C HIS A 476 10.81 8.05 -12.79
N VAL A 477 12.09 8.43 -12.72
CA VAL A 477 13.15 7.60 -12.14
C VAL A 477 13.35 7.95 -10.67
N PHE A 478 13.35 6.93 -9.83
CA PHE A 478 13.60 6.99 -8.40
C PHE A 478 14.82 6.14 -8.06
N ASN A 479 15.59 6.58 -7.06
CA ASN A 479 16.75 5.86 -6.57
C ASN A 479 16.46 5.26 -5.19
N ASN A 480 16.46 3.92 -5.10
CA ASN A 480 16.29 3.18 -3.86
C ASN A 480 17.67 2.82 -3.28
N ASP A 481 18.34 3.81 -2.67
CA ASP A 481 19.66 3.60 -2.08
C ASP A 481 19.57 2.99 -0.67
N LEU A 482 20.09 1.78 -0.50
CA LEU A 482 20.20 1.10 0.80
C LEU A 482 21.58 1.26 1.45
N SER A 483 22.53 1.94 0.80
CA SER A 483 23.91 2.01 1.25
C SER A 483 24.04 2.68 2.61
N GLY A 484 24.84 2.08 3.48
CA GLY A 484 24.98 2.57 4.84
C GLY A 484 25.49 1.53 5.81
N SER A 485 26.01 2.03 6.93
CA SER A 485 26.47 1.20 8.03
C SER A 485 25.35 0.92 9.02
N ARG A 486 25.41 -0.26 9.64
CA ARG A 486 24.59 -0.64 10.79
C ARG A 486 25.43 -1.39 11.82
N ALA A 487 25.11 -1.18 13.09
CA ALA A 487 25.61 -1.98 14.19
C ALA A 487 24.65 -3.15 14.43
N GLU A 488 25.18 -4.35 14.55
CA GLU A 488 24.42 -5.58 14.80
C GLU A 488 24.82 -6.15 16.17
N PHE A 489 23.82 -6.61 16.91
CA PHE A 489 23.96 -7.25 18.21
C PHE A 489 23.19 -8.57 18.17
N GLY A 490 23.77 -9.63 18.70
CA GLY A 490 23.12 -10.92 18.80
C GLY A 490 23.43 -11.60 20.13
N ALA A 491 22.51 -12.43 20.57
CA ALA A 491 22.67 -13.31 21.71
C ALA A 491 22.03 -14.66 21.37
N GLY A 492 22.70 -15.74 21.73
CA GLY A 492 22.24 -17.07 21.38
C GLY A 492 22.73 -18.13 22.35
N VAL A 493 22.20 -19.33 22.17
CA VAL A 493 22.64 -20.54 22.86
C VAL A 493 22.64 -21.70 21.88
N SER A 494 23.72 -22.46 21.88
CA SER A 494 23.83 -23.75 21.21
C SER A 494 23.92 -24.85 22.25
N VAL A 495 23.23 -25.97 22.03
CA VAL A 495 23.18 -27.10 22.96
C VAL A 495 23.50 -28.39 22.20
N ALA A 496 24.60 -29.05 22.57
CA ALA A 496 24.87 -30.43 22.17
C ALA A 496 24.20 -31.37 23.17
N VAL A 497 23.01 -31.88 22.81
CA VAL A 497 22.20 -32.76 23.68
C VAL A 497 22.79 -34.16 23.74
N SER A 498 23.32 -34.64 22.61
CA SER A 498 24.05 -35.89 22.49
C SER A 498 25.11 -35.76 21.41
N GLN A 499 25.87 -36.82 21.15
CA GLN A 499 26.82 -36.86 20.02
C GLN A 499 26.13 -36.63 18.66
N ASN A 500 24.85 -36.96 18.54
CA ASN A 500 24.12 -36.91 17.27
C ASN A 500 23.12 -35.75 17.21
N LEU A 501 22.70 -35.16 18.33
CA LEU A 501 21.63 -34.17 18.37
C LEU A 501 22.11 -32.82 18.92
N GLN A 502 21.88 -31.78 18.13
CA GLN A 502 22.21 -30.39 18.47
C GLN A 502 21.02 -29.48 18.25
N LEU A 503 20.88 -28.49 19.12
CA LEU A 503 19.84 -27.46 19.08
C LEU A 503 20.47 -26.08 19.18
N HIS A 504 19.86 -25.08 18.56
CA HIS A 504 20.27 -23.70 18.75
C HIS A 504 19.08 -22.75 18.80
N ALA A 505 19.28 -21.63 19.48
CA ALA A 505 18.38 -20.49 19.47
C ALA A 505 19.17 -19.19 19.45
N ASP A 506 18.76 -18.27 18.59
CA ASP A 506 19.42 -16.99 18.34
C ASP A 506 18.42 -15.85 18.36
N PHE A 507 18.83 -14.72 18.93
CA PHE A 507 18.16 -13.44 18.84
C PHE A 507 19.11 -12.37 18.30
N GLU A 508 18.61 -11.52 17.41
CA GLU A 508 19.38 -10.50 16.71
C GLU A 508 18.66 -9.15 16.73
N HIS A 509 19.43 -8.08 16.82
CA HIS A 509 18.99 -6.70 16.71
C HIS A 509 20.01 -5.91 15.90
N SER A 510 19.56 -4.99 15.04
CA SER A 510 20.47 -4.05 14.38
C SER A 510 19.89 -2.65 14.25
N LYS A 511 20.78 -1.67 14.31
CA LYS A 511 20.46 -0.25 14.16
C LYS A 511 21.40 0.38 13.14
N GLY A 512 20.82 1.04 12.14
CA GLY A 512 21.54 1.65 11.03
C GLY A 512 20.91 2.96 10.59
N LYS A 513 21.46 3.53 9.51
CA LYS A 513 20.94 4.76 8.91
C LYS A 513 19.70 4.52 8.05
N HIS A 514 19.74 3.47 7.22
CA HIS A 514 18.69 3.16 6.24
C HIS A 514 17.96 1.85 6.53
N VAL A 515 18.59 0.91 7.24
CA VAL A 515 18.01 -0.40 7.56
C VAL A 515 18.21 -0.66 9.04
N ASP A 516 17.09 -0.81 9.75
CA ASP A 516 17.03 -1.28 11.12
C ASP A 516 16.41 -2.68 11.16
N GLN A 517 16.87 -3.52 12.09
CA GLN A 517 16.25 -4.78 12.42
C GLN A 517 15.85 -4.74 13.90
N PRO A 518 14.61 -4.30 14.24
CA PRO A 518 14.17 -4.23 15.62
C PRO A 518 14.29 -5.56 16.35
N TRP A 519 14.01 -6.66 15.66
CA TRP A 519 14.21 -8.02 16.16
C TRP A 519 14.43 -9.00 15.01
N GLY A 520 15.20 -10.05 15.28
CA GLY A 520 15.26 -11.29 14.53
C GLY A 520 15.42 -12.45 15.50
N ALA A 521 14.83 -13.58 15.17
CA ALA A 521 14.94 -14.80 15.94
C ALA A 521 15.08 -16.00 15.01
N ASN A 522 15.88 -16.97 15.42
CA ASN A 522 16.12 -18.20 14.67
C ASN A 522 16.26 -19.37 15.65
N VAL A 523 15.64 -20.50 15.33
CA VAL A 523 15.71 -21.73 16.11
C VAL A 523 15.96 -22.89 15.15
N GLY A 524 16.82 -23.82 15.55
CA GLY A 524 17.13 -24.97 14.72
C GLY A 524 17.51 -26.21 15.47
N LEU A 525 17.55 -27.27 14.67
CA LEU A 525 17.92 -28.62 15.07
C LEU A 525 18.82 -29.20 13.99
N ARG A 526 19.91 -29.85 14.42
CA ARG A 526 20.77 -30.68 13.58
C ARG A 526 20.84 -32.09 14.15
N TYR A 527 20.74 -33.06 13.26
CA TYR A 527 20.98 -34.47 13.55
C TYR A 527 22.15 -34.98 12.68
N SER A 528 23.18 -35.53 13.31
CA SER A 528 24.38 -36.07 12.65
C SER A 528 24.42 -37.60 12.76
N TRP A 529 24.95 -38.30 11.76
CA TRP A 529 25.00 -39.77 11.68
C TRP A 529 26.32 -40.31 11.14
#